data_AF-A0A7C6BUA0-F1
#
_entry.id   AF-A0A7C6BUA0-F1
#
_cell.length_a   1.000
_cell.length_b   1.000
_cell.length_c   1.000
_cell.angle_alpha   90.00
_cell.angle_beta   90.00
_cell.angle_gamma   90.00
#
_symmetry.space_group_name_H-M   'P 1'
#
loop_
_entity.id
_entity.type
_entity.pdbx_description
1 polymer ?
#
loop_
_entity_poly.entity_id
_entity_poly.type
_entity_poly.pdbx_seq_one_letter_code
_entity_poly.pdbx_strand_id
1 'polypeptide(L)'
;MKRLLLLSSLFMVFTLAFPKEKSSIINEVFEQYATQKVEHIQSLVKFTDEQAKQLKNVEYQFLLDVQKAENCWLCNKKKRVEKLKVAKYKAIEKILSKNAYIKYKAIDNNEIKKMPLWAD
;
A
#
# COMPACT_ATOMS: atom_id res chain seq x y z
N MET A 1 17.10 50.00 8.75
CA MET A 1 17.02 48.52 8.93
C MET A 1 16.09 48.11 10.08
N LYS A 2 14.88 48.69 10.21
CA LYS A 2 13.88 48.28 11.22
C LYS A 2 12.55 47.81 10.61
N ARG A 3 12.32 48.08 9.32
CA ARG A 3 11.10 47.70 8.59
C ARG A 3 11.17 46.32 7.91
N LEU A 4 12.37 45.78 7.66
CA LEU A 4 12.54 44.42 7.12
C LEU A 4 12.37 43.32 8.17
N LEU A 5 12.67 43.61 9.44
CA LEU A 5 12.51 42.65 10.55
C LEU A 5 11.04 42.41 10.94
N LEU A 6 10.14 43.31 10.53
CA LEU A 6 8.70 43.17 10.77
C LEU A 6 8.00 42.30 9.71
N LEU A 7 8.62 42.09 8.55
CA LEU A 7 8.09 41.22 7.49
C LEU A 7 8.47 39.75 7.69
N SER A 8 9.55 39.46 8.45
CA SER A 8 9.95 38.08 8.75
C SER A 8 9.18 37.44 9.91
N SER A 9 8.51 38.23 10.76
CA SER A 9 7.71 37.68 11.87
C SER A 9 6.33 37.18 11.44
N LEU A 10 5.83 37.59 10.27
CA LEU A 10 4.50 37.21 9.78
C LEU A 10 4.46 35.82 9.11
N PHE A 11 5.62 35.28 8.70
CA PHE A 11 5.70 33.99 7.99
C PHE A 11 5.82 32.76 8.92
N MET A 12 5.89 32.95 10.24
CA MET A 12 6.21 31.88 11.20
C MET A 12 5.00 31.19 11.86
N VAL A 13 3.76 31.53 11.47
CA VAL A 13 2.56 31.07 12.22
C VAL A 13 1.82 29.88 11.56
N PHE A 14 2.28 29.34 10.43
CA PHE A 14 1.45 28.39 9.66
C PHE A 14 1.75 26.89 9.80
N THR A 15 2.52 26.42 10.78
CA THR A 15 2.98 25.00 10.77
C THR A 15 2.62 24.14 11.98
N LEU A 16 1.61 24.49 12.78
CA LEU A 16 1.21 23.65 13.94
C LEU A 16 -0.30 23.44 14.06
N ALA A 17 -0.91 22.75 13.11
CA ALA A 17 -2.17 22.04 13.34
C ALA A 17 -2.44 21.01 12.21
N PHE A 18 -1.73 19.88 12.22
CA PHE A 18 -2.24 18.69 11.52
C PHE A 18 -2.99 17.82 12.55
N PRO A 19 -4.29 17.55 12.36
CA PRO A 19 -5.01 16.65 13.25
C PRO A 19 -4.46 15.22 13.07
N LYS A 20 -3.80 14.71 14.11
CA LYS A 20 -3.20 13.37 14.17
C LYS A 20 -4.24 12.24 14.21
N GLU A 21 -5.51 12.55 14.51
CA GLU A 21 -6.60 11.57 14.60
C GLU A 21 -6.92 10.85 13.28
N LYS A 22 -6.68 11.47 12.11
CA LYS A 22 -6.96 10.83 10.82
C LYS A 22 -6.11 9.58 10.56
N SER A 23 -4.99 9.39 11.27
CA SER A 23 -4.11 8.26 10.98
C SER A 23 -4.62 6.93 11.55
N SER A 24 -5.38 6.88 12.64
CA SER A 24 -5.81 5.57 13.20
C SER A 24 -6.86 4.90 12.31
N ILE A 25 -7.88 5.64 11.88
CA ILE A 25 -8.94 5.10 11.01
C ILE A 25 -8.35 4.60 9.68
N ILE A 26 -7.41 5.35 9.09
CA ILE A 26 -6.78 4.93 7.84
C ILE A 26 -5.94 3.66 8.03
N ASN A 27 -5.23 3.54 9.15
CA ASN A 27 -4.45 2.35 9.46
C ASN A 27 -5.35 1.11 9.61
N GLU A 28 -6.47 1.23 10.32
CA GLU A 28 -7.45 0.15 10.48
C GLU A 28 -8.04 -0.27 9.13
N VAL A 29 -8.41 0.69 8.27
CA VAL A 29 -8.91 0.40 6.92
C VAL A 29 -7.87 -0.31 6.07
N PHE A 30 -6.60 0.10 6.14
CA PHE A 30 -5.52 -0.56 5.41
C PHE A 30 -5.24 -1.97 5.92
N GLU A 31 -5.28 -2.17 7.24
CA GLU A 31 -5.10 -3.49 7.85
C GLU A 31 -6.24 -4.44 7.45
N GLN A 32 -7.49 -3.97 7.50
CA GLN A 32 -8.65 -4.74 7.04
C GLN A 32 -8.56 -5.06 5.56
N TYR A 33 -8.21 -4.09 4.71
CA TYR A 33 -8.07 -4.31 3.27
C TYR A 33 -6.98 -5.35 2.97
N ALA A 34 -5.80 -5.23 3.61
CA ALA A 34 -4.71 -6.18 3.45
C ALA A 34 -5.12 -7.59 3.89
N THR A 35 -5.85 -7.68 5.02
CA THR A 35 -6.39 -8.93 5.56
C THR A 35 -7.35 -9.60 4.59
N GLN A 36 -8.40 -8.88 4.18
CA GLN A 36 -9.43 -9.39 3.25
C GLN A 36 -8.83 -9.80 1.92
N LYS A 37 -7.89 -9.01 1.39
CA LYS A 37 -7.20 -9.32 0.13
C LYS A 37 -6.43 -10.64 0.24
N VAL A 38 -5.61 -10.80 1.27
CA VAL A 38 -4.79 -12.00 1.42
C VAL A 38 -5.65 -13.23 1.69
N GLU A 39 -6.70 -13.11 2.50
CA GLU A 39 -7.65 -14.19 2.77
C GLU A 39 -8.40 -14.61 1.49
N HIS A 40 -8.81 -13.64 0.68
CA HIS A 40 -9.41 -13.92 -0.62
C HIS A 40 -8.45 -14.71 -1.51
N ILE A 41 -7.19 -14.27 -1.62
CA ILE A 41 -6.21 -14.99 -2.45
C ILE A 41 -5.86 -16.35 -1.83
N GLN A 42 -5.82 -16.50 -0.51
CA GLN A 42 -5.58 -17.78 0.18
C GLN A 42 -6.69 -18.80 -0.10
N SER A 43 -7.94 -18.33 -0.22
CA SER A 43 -9.06 -19.18 -0.61
C SER A 43 -8.93 -19.74 -2.04
N LEU A 44 -8.16 -19.07 -2.90
CA LEU A 44 -7.94 -19.44 -4.30
C LEU A 44 -6.58 -20.13 -4.55
N VAL A 45 -5.58 -19.81 -3.73
CA VAL A 45 -4.19 -20.26 -3.87
C VAL A 45 -3.74 -20.81 -2.52
N LYS A 46 -3.40 -22.10 -2.49
CA LYS A 46 -2.92 -22.73 -1.25
C LYS A 46 -1.57 -22.18 -0.84
N PHE A 47 -1.53 -21.51 0.31
CA PHE A 47 -0.34 -21.18 1.10
C PHE A 47 -0.68 -21.27 2.59
N THR A 48 0.33 -21.43 3.43
CA THR A 48 0.14 -21.65 4.88
C THR A 48 -0.36 -20.39 5.59
N ASP A 49 -0.95 -20.55 6.76
CA ASP A 49 -1.40 -19.42 7.57
C ASP A 49 -0.24 -18.51 7.99
N GLU A 50 0.95 -19.08 8.19
CA GLU A 50 2.16 -18.30 8.44
C GLU A 50 2.57 -17.47 7.23
N GLN A 51 2.49 -18.03 6.02
CA GLN A 51 2.69 -17.27 4.79
C GLN A 51 1.62 -16.19 4.64
N ALA A 52 0.36 -16.49 4.97
CA ALA A 52 -0.73 -15.52 4.94
C ALA A 52 -0.46 -14.34 5.88
N LYS A 53 -0.02 -14.59 7.11
CA LYS A 53 0.35 -13.55 8.07
C LYS A 53 1.48 -12.67 7.55
N GLN A 54 2.51 -13.25 6.93
CA GLN A 54 3.59 -12.49 6.31
C GLN A 54 3.10 -11.64 5.13
N LEU A 55 2.22 -12.18 4.29
CA LEU A 55 1.64 -11.46 3.15
C LEU A 55 0.76 -10.29 3.60
N LYS A 56 -0.05 -10.47 4.65
CA LYS A 56 -0.87 -9.39 5.24
C LYS A 56 0.00 -8.20 5.63
N ASN A 57 1.14 -8.47 6.28
CA ASN A 57 2.11 -7.43 6.65
C ASN A 57 2.73 -6.74 5.42
N VAL A 58 3.07 -7.48 4.37
CA VAL A 58 3.62 -6.90 3.13
C VAL A 58 2.60 -6.00 2.43
N GLU A 59 1.35 -6.44 2.33
CA GLU A 59 0.27 -5.65 1.70
C GLU A 59 -0.07 -4.41 2.53
N TYR A 60 -0.17 -4.54 3.85
CA TYR A 60 -0.40 -3.42 4.76
C TYR A 60 0.72 -2.36 4.66
N GLN A 61 1.97 -2.81 4.72
CA GLN A 61 3.14 -1.92 4.61
C GLN A 61 3.19 -1.22 3.24
N PHE A 62 2.84 -1.93 2.17
CA PHE A 62 2.72 -1.33 0.84
C PHE A 62 1.69 -0.19 0.81
N LEU A 63 0.52 -0.34 1.45
CA LEU A 63 -0.50 0.72 1.51
C LEU A 63 0.01 1.95 2.28
N LEU A 64 0.67 1.75 3.42
CA LEU A 64 1.29 2.84 4.19
C LEU A 64 2.34 3.58 3.36
N ASP A 65 3.18 2.86 2.63
CA ASP A 65 4.23 3.48 1.82
C ASP A 65 3.68 4.18 0.57
N VAL A 66 2.58 3.68 -0.01
CA VAL A 66 1.83 4.37 -1.07
C VAL A 66 1.22 5.66 -0.52
N GLN A 67 0.59 5.64 0.66
CA GLN A 67 0.06 6.85 1.29
C GLN A 67 1.14 7.91 1.50
N LYS A 68 2.33 7.51 1.97
CA LYS A 68 3.49 8.41 2.09
C LYS A 68 3.93 8.95 0.72
N ALA A 69 3.93 8.12 -0.31
CA ALA A 69 4.30 8.53 -1.66
C ALA A 69 3.31 9.54 -2.25
N GLU A 70 2.00 9.34 -2.02
CA GLU A 70 0.93 10.23 -2.49
C GLU A 70 0.97 11.60 -1.79
N ASN A 71 1.38 11.63 -0.53
CA ASN A 71 1.52 12.87 0.25
C ASN A 71 2.83 13.62 -0.03
N CYS A 72 3.74 13.10 -0.88
CA CYS A 72 4.96 13.82 -1.24
C CYS A 72 4.68 14.91 -2.29
N TRP A 73 4.87 16.17 -1.92
CA TRP A 73 4.57 17.33 -2.78
C TRP A 73 5.55 17.50 -3.95
N LEU A 74 6.83 17.21 -3.75
CA LEU A 74 7.91 17.43 -4.74
C LEU A 74 8.41 16.12 -5.40
N CYS A 75 7.72 14.99 -5.20
CA CYS A 75 8.12 13.72 -5.78
C CYS A 75 7.36 13.41 -7.07
N ASN A 76 8.01 12.65 -7.98
CA ASN A 76 7.28 11.92 -9.01
C ASN A 76 6.53 10.74 -8.37
N LYS A 77 5.27 10.97 -7.99
CA LYS A 77 4.40 10.02 -7.29
C LYS A 77 4.26 8.70 -8.05
N LYS A 78 3.96 8.78 -9.35
CA LYS A 78 3.82 7.60 -10.23
C LYS A 78 5.06 6.71 -10.18
N LYS A 79 6.24 7.27 -10.43
CA LYS A 79 7.51 6.52 -10.39
C LYS A 79 7.79 5.92 -9.02
N ARG A 80 7.40 6.60 -7.94
CA ARG A 80 7.57 6.11 -6.58
C ARG A 80 6.63 4.94 -6.27
N VAL A 81 5.36 5.04 -6.65
CA VAL A 81 4.38 3.95 -6.51
C VAL A 81 4.78 2.73 -7.34
N GLU A 82 5.29 2.91 -8.56
CA GLU A 82 5.82 1.82 -9.39
C GLU A 82 6.97 1.07 -8.70
N LYS A 83 7.92 1.80 -8.11
CA LYS A 83 9.01 1.20 -7.31
C LYS A 83 8.47 0.41 -6.12
N LEU A 84 7.47 0.94 -5.42
CA LEU A 84 6.82 0.25 -4.29
C LEU A 84 6.13 -1.03 -4.76
N LYS A 85 5.44 -1.01 -5.91
CA LYS A 85 4.83 -2.22 -6.50
C LYS A 85 5.88 -3.29 -6.79
N VAL A 86 7.01 -2.92 -7.38
CA VAL A 86 8.12 -3.86 -7.64
C VAL A 86 8.67 -4.43 -6.33
N ALA A 87 8.86 -3.60 -5.30
CA ALA A 87 9.33 -4.05 -3.99
C ALA A 87 8.33 -5.02 -3.32
N LYS A 88 7.04 -4.71 -3.39
CA LYS A 88 5.95 -5.58 -2.91
C LYS A 88 6.05 -6.97 -3.54
N TYR A 89 6.08 -7.07 -4.87
CA TYR A 89 6.14 -8.38 -5.53
C TYR A 89 7.43 -9.14 -5.26
N LYS A 90 8.58 -8.45 -5.13
CA LYS A 90 9.83 -9.08 -4.69
C LYS A 90 9.75 -9.66 -3.27
N ALA A 91 9.02 -9.01 -2.36
CA ALA A 91 8.80 -9.52 -1.02
C ALA A 91 7.88 -10.75 -1.03
N ILE A 92 6.79 -10.70 -1.81
CA ILE A 92 5.85 -11.82 -1.98
C ILE A 92 6.55 -13.05 -2.59
N GLU A 93 7.41 -12.85 -3.59
CA GLU A 93 8.18 -13.93 -4.24
C GLU A 93 9.11 -14.66 -3.26
N LYS A 94 9.58 -13.99 -2.20
CA LYS A 94 10.39 -14.61 -1.15
C LYS A 94 9.58 -15.43 -0.15
N ILE A 95 8.29 -15.12 0.00
CA ILE A 95 7.39 -15.77 0.96
C ILE A 95 6.74 -17.02 0.33
N LEU A 96 6.34 -16.91 -0.93
CA LEU A 96 5.58 -17.94 -1.63
C LEU A 96 6.46 -18.86 -2.47
N SER A 97 6.00 -20.09 -2.69
CA SER A 97 6.57 -20.95 -3.74
C SER A 97 6.36 -20.30 -5.11
N LYS A 98 7.23 -20.61 -6.08
CA LYS A 98 7.15 -20.02 -7.43
C LYS A 98 5.76 -20.16 -8.07
N ASN A 99 5.11 -21.32 -7.91
CA ASN A 99 3.76 -21.56 -8.44
C ASN A 99 2.70 -20.71 -7.70
N ALA A 100 2.76 -20.66 -6.37
CA ALA A 100 1.83 -19.84 -5.58
C ALA A 100 2.01 -18.34 -5.88
N TYR A 101 3.25 -17.87 -6.08
CA TYR A 101 3.57 -16.50 -6.46
C TYR A 101 2.97 -16.12 -7.82
N ILE A 102 3.11 -16.98 -8.84
CA ILE A 102 2.54 -16.73 -10.18
C ILE A 102 1.02 -16.58 -10.08
N LYS A 103 0.34 -17.49 -9.37
CA LYS A 103 -1.11 -17.43 -9.17
C LYS A 103 -1.54 -16.21 -8.37
N TYR A 104 -0.82 -15.90 -7.29
CA TYR A 104 -1.06 -14.70 -6.48
C TYR A 104 -1.01 -13.44 -7.34
N LYS A 105 0.05 -13.28 -8.13
CA LYS A 105 0.26 -12.12 -8.99
C LYS A 105 -0.84 -12.00 -10.07
N ALA A 106 -1.22 -13.12 -10.69
CA ALA A 106 -2.27 -13.15 -11.69
C ALA A 106 -3.64 -12.73 -11.11
N ILE A 107 -3.97 -13.17 -9.89
CA ILE A 107 -5.20 -12.77 -9.20
C ILE A 107 -5.15 -11.29 -8.82
N ASP A 108 -4.04 -10.83 -8.22
CA ASP A 108 -3.87 -9.44 -7.78
C ASP A 108 -3.94 -8.44 -8.95
N ASN A 109 -3.47 -8.84 -10.13
CA ASN A 109 -3.53 -8.03 -11.35
C ASN A 109 -4.86 -8.15 -12.11
N ASN A 110 -5.83 -8.92 -11.61
CA ASN A 110 -7.07 -9.27 -12.33
C ASN A 110 -6.83 -9.91 -13.72
N GLU A 111 -5.71 -10.61 -13.88
CA GLU A 111 -5.38 -11.33 -15.13
C GLU A 111 -6.24 -12.59 -15.30
N ILE A 112 -6.77 -13.12 -14.19
CA ILE A 112 -7.73 -14.22 -14.20
C ILE A 112 -9.15 -13.64 -14.21
N LYS A 113 -9.76 -13.55 -15.39
CA LYS A 113 -11.19 -13.23 -15.51
C LYS A 113 -12.01 -14.43 -15.01
N LYS A 114 -12.98 -14.19 -14.13
CA LYS A 114 -14.00 -15.18 -13.77
C LYS A 114 -14.84 -15.45 -15.01
N MET A 115 -14.54 -16.52 -15.74
CA MET A 115 -15.37 -16.97 -16.85
C MET A 115 -16.46 -17.88 -16.28
N PRO A 116 -17.75 -17.59 -16.51
CA PRO A 116 -18.79 -18.50 -16.10
C PRO A 116 -18.67 -19.81 -16.88
N LEU A 117 -18.93 -20.94 -16.20
CA LEU A 117 -18.82 -22.31 -16.76
C LEU A 117 -19.79 -22.61 -17.92
N TRP A 118 -20.68 -21.66 -18.25
CA TRP A 118 -21.66 -21.77 -19.32
C TRP A 118 -21.29 -20.93 -20.56
N ALA A 119 -20.10 -20.31 -20.58
CA ALA A 119 -19.63 -19.45 -21.68
C ALA A 119 -18.63 -20.15 -22.63
N ASP A 120 -18.73 -21.47 -22.76
CA ASP A 120 -18.04 -22.26 -23.78
C ASP A 120 -18.92 -22.45 -25.03
#